data_AF-A0A2U9IWP2-F1
#
_entry.id   AF-A0A2U9IWP2-F1
#
_cell.length_a   1.000
_cell.length_b   1.000
_cell.length_c   1.000
_cell.angle_alpha   90.00
_cell.angle_beta   90.00
_cell.angle_gamma   90.00
#
_symmetry.space_group_name_H-M   'P 1'
#
loop_
_entity.id
_entity.type
_entity.pdbx_description
1 polymer ?
#
loop_
_entity_poly.entity_id
_entity_poly.type
_entity_poly.pdbx_seq_one_letter_code
_entity_poly.pdbx_strand_id
1 'polypeptide(L)'
;MSFSIVLELINVILSAISAILLWRVFNYYVARIERIKGKILNVKTVDFLIALTDLLSQGETFSLIDDLIVYISNLQGREWGDIYNEVIKRFGPIKAQLELVLKKANDFGSVETRINMIRHYAIAGKILAIVVISEIVLGPLSELMSSLQYKIVLYGNIILFIGIILVLIAQIARNINLLTSSIDEPIKK
;
A
#
# COMPACT_ATOMS: atom_id res chain seq x y z
N MET A 1 -1.16 47.24 -24.54
CA MET A 1 -1.55 46.04 -23.75
C MET A 1 -1.48 46.43 -22.28
N SER A 2 -2.58 46.30 -21.52
CA SER A 2 -2.58 46.70 -20.11
C SER A 2 -1.73 45.73 -19.27
N PHE A 3 -1.13 46.22 -18.19
CA PHE A 3 -0.31 45.44 -17.27
C PHE A 3 -1.05 44.23 -16.67
N SER A 4 -2.38 44.35 -16.46
CA SER A 4 -3.25 43.27 -15.99
C SER A 4 -3.34 42.10 -16.98
N ILE A 5 -3.47 42.35 -18.29
CA ILE A 5 -3.48 41.29 -19.33
C ILE A 5 -2.19 40.47 -19.32
N VAL A 6 -1.03 41.13 -19.10
CA VAL A 6 0.27 40.45 -19.03
C VAL A 6 0.34 39.55 -17.79
N LEU A 7 -0.18 39.99 -16.64
CA LEU A 7 -0.22 39.20 -15.41
C LEU A 7 -1.17 37.99 -15.53
N GLU A 8 -2.33 38.15 -16.16
CA GLU A 8 -3.26 37.04 -16.41
C GLU A 8 -2.64 35.96 -17.30
N LEU A 9 -1.96 36.38 -18.38
CA LEU A 9 -1.22 35.47 -19.26
C LEU A 9 -0.12 34.70 -18.51
N ILE A 10 0.65 35.39 -17.68
CA ILE A 10 1.67 34.75 -16.83
C ILE A 10 1.03 33.72 -15.89
N ASN A 11 -0.12 34.06 -15.28
CA ASN A 11 -0.80 33.17 -14.34
C ASN A 11 -1.37 31.92 -15.02
N VAL A 12 -1.94 32.07 -16.22
CA VAL A 12 -2.42 30.93 -17.04
C VAL A 12 -1.25 30.02 -17.43
N ILE A 13 -0.13 30.58 -17.89
CA ILE A 13 1.06 29.81 -18.26
C ILE A 13 1.61 29.05 -17.05
N LEU A 14 1.77 29.72 -15.90
CA LEU A 14 2.25 29.09 -14.66
C LEU A 14 1.32 27.96 -14.19
N SER A 15 0.01 28.11 -14.39
CA SER A 15 -0.98 27.10 -14.02
C SER A 15 -0.92 25.87 -14.93
N ALA A 16 -0.80 26.10 -16.23
CA ALA A 16 -0.60 25.03 -17.20
C ALA A 16 0.69 24.24 -16.93
N ILE A 17 1.79 24.94 -16.62
CA ILE A 17 3.07 24.30 -16.25
C ILE A 17 2.90 23.49 -14.96
N SER A 18 2.30 24.09 -13.92
CA SER A 18 2.04 23.43 -12.63
C SER A 18 1.21 22.15 -12.79
N ALA A 19 0.17 22.20 -13.62
CA ALA A 19 -0.66 21.05 -13.94
C ALA A 19 0.09 19.91 -14.62
N ILE A 20 0.89 20.24 -15.64
CA ILE A 20 1.72 19.27 -16.36
C ILE A 20 2.71 18.62 -15.41
N LEU A 21 3.34 19.40 -14.53
CA LEU A 21 4.27 18.90 -13.51
C LEU A 21 3.56 17.97 -12.53
N LEU A 22 2.41 18.36 -11.98
CA LEU A 22 1.63 17.52 -11.07
C LEU A 22 1.21 16.21 -11.73
N TRP A 23 0.70 16.28 -12.96
CA TRP A 23 0.33 15.10 -13.74
C TRP A 23 1.51 14.15 -13.93
N ARG A 24 2.69 14.70 -14.25
CA ARG A 24 3.93 13.94 -14.42
C ARG A 24 4.39 13.31 -13.11
N VAL A 25 4.30 14.03 -11.99
CA VAL A 25 4.61 13.51 -10.64
C VAL A 25 3.70 12.34 -10.29
N PHE A 26 2.38 12.46 -10.46
CA PHE A 26 1.45 11.37 -10.17
C PHE A 26 1.68 10.16 -11.10
N ASN A 27 1.95 10.38 -12.39
CA ASN A 27 2.29 9.28 -13.31
C ASN A 27 3.59 8.58 -12.94
N TYR A 28 4.61 9.33 -12.51
CA TYR A 28 5.85 8.75 -12.00
C TYR A 28 5.58 7.83 -10.80
N TYR A 29 4.75 8.27 -9.85
CA TYR A 29 4.39 7.45 -8.70
C TYR A 29 3.59 6.21 -9.08
N VAL A 30 2.61 6.31 -9.98
CA VAL A 30 1.87 5.15 -10.50
C VAL A 30 2.81 4.13 -11.14
N ALA A 31 3.70 4.57 -12.03
CA ALA A 31 4.67 3.68 -12.68
C ALA A 31 5.70 3.08 -11.70
N ARG A 32 6.03 3.80 -10.63
CA ARG A 32 6.90 3.29 -9.55
C ARG A 32 6.20 2.22 -8.73
N ILE A 33 4.91 2.39 -8.42
CA ILE A 33 4.11 1.42 -7.66
C ILE A 33 4.00 0.10 -8.42
N GLU A 34 3.71 0.12 -9.73
CA GLU A 34 3.61 -1.12 -10.52
C GLU A 34 4.93 -1.91 -10.52
N ARG A 35 6.07 -1.21 -10.62
CA ARG A 35 7.39 -1.84 -10.54
C ARG A 35 7.66 -2.45 -9.15
N ILE A 36 7.27 -1.75 -8.09
CA ILE A 36 7.45 -2.23 -6.71
C ILE A 36 6.49 -3.40 -6.42
N LYS A 37 5.24 -3.34 -6.90
CA LYS A 37 4.24 -4.39 -6.77
C LYS A 37 4.76 -5.73 -7.28
N GLY A 38 5.29 -5.77 -8.49
CA GLY A 38 5.83 -7.02 -9.06
C GLY A 38 6.95 -7.62 -8.21
N LYS A 39 7.86 -6.77 -7.69
CA LYS A 39 8.96 -7.21 -6.82
C LYS A 39 8.45 -7.74 -5.47
N ILE A 40 7.56 -7.01 -4.79
CA ILE A 40 7.01 -7.42 -3.49
C ILE A 40 6.21 -8.72 -3.63
N LEU A 41 5.35 -8.82 -4.64
CA LEU A 41 4.57 -10.03 -4.88
C LEU A 41 5.47 -11.24 -5.11
N ASN A 42 6.54 -11.10 -5.90
CA ASN A 42 7.49 -12.19 -6.11
C ASN A 42 8.18 -12.59 -4.81
N VAL A 43 8.71 -11.64 -4.04
CA VAL A 43 9.36 -11.93 -2.75
C VAL A 43 8.41 -12.62 -1.78
N LYS A 44 7.18 -12.09 -1.61
CA LYS A 44 6.18 -12.69 -0.72
C LYS A 44 5.70 -14.06 -1.22
N THR A 45 5.60 -14.27 -2.53
CA THR A 45 5.29 -15.58 -3.13
C THR A 45 6.39 -16.59 -2.86
N VAL A 46 7.65 -16.20 -3.03
CA VAL A 46 8.80 -17.07 -2.70
C VAL A 46 8.81 -17.39 -1.21
N ASP A 47 8.64 -16.41 -0.32
CA ASP A 47 8.53 -16.63 1.13
C ASP A 47 7.42 -17.61 1.49
N PHE A 48 6.24 -17.46 0.86
CA PHE A 48 5.11 -18.35 1.07
C PHE A 48 5.41 -19.76 0.57
N LEU A 49 5.99 -19.89 -0.63
CA LEU A 49 6.36 -21.19 -1.20
C LEU A 49 7.45 -21.87 -0.38
N ILE A 50 8.42 -21.14 0.18
CA ILE A 50 9.43 -21.67 1.10
C ILE A 50 8.73 -22.18 2.37
N ALA A 51 7.90 -21.36 3.02
CA ALA A 51 7.19 -21.78 4.23
C ALA A 51 6.27 -22.99 3.99
N LEU A 52 5.61 -23.04 2.83
CA LEU A 52 4.78 -24.18 2.42
C LEU A 52 5.65 -25.41 2.12
N THR A 53 6.78 -25.23 1.45
CA THR A 53 7.73 -26.32 1.18
C THR A 53 8.32 -26.84 2.47
N ASP A 54 8.69 -25.99 3.43
CA ASP A 54 9.18 -26.40 4.74
C ASP A 54 8.12 -27.21 5.48
N LEU A 55 6.86 -26.75 5.48
CA LEU A 55 5.74 -27.48 6.07
C LEU A 55 5.52 -28.87 5.41
N LEU A 56 5.64 -28.96 4.08
CA LEU A 56 5.41 -30.20 3.33
C LEU A 56 6.63 -31.15 3.35
N SER A 57 7.84 -30.60 3.30
CA SER A 57 9.12 -31.34 3.22
C SER A 57 9.58 -31.89 4.55
N GLN A 58 9.12 -31.30 5.67
CA GLN A 58 9.42 -31.85 6.97
C GLN A 58 8.89 -33.27 7.17
N GLY A 59 8.00 -33.80 6.32
CA GLY A 59 7.58 -35.21 6.29
C GLY A 59 6.83 -35.67 7.55
N GLU A 60 6.97 -34.93 8.64
CA GLU A 60 6.48 -35.20 9.96
C GLU A 60 4.97 -35.05 10.02
N THR A 61 4.31 -34.19 9.24
CA THR A 61 2.84 -34.07 9.36
C THR A 61 2.11 -35.34 8.90
N PHE A 62 2.57 -35.98 7.82
CA PHE A 62 2.00 -37.26 7.36
C PHE A 62 2.53 -38.45 8.17
N SER A 63 3.83 -38.47 8.50
CA SER A 63 4.37 -39.52 9.37
C SER A 63 3.83 -39.45 10.79
N LEU A 64 3.46 -38.25 11.30
CA LEU A 64 2.81 -38.08 12.60
C LEU A 64 1.38 -38.57 12.58
N ILE A 65 0.64 -38.40 11.47
CA ILE A 65 -0.72 -38.93 11.36
C ILE A 65 -0.66 -40.45 11.32
N ASP A 66 0.25 -41.04 10.55
CA ASP A 66 0.47 -42.50 10.54
C ASP A 66 0.99 -43.00 11.89
N ASP A 67 1.96 -42.31 12.50
CA ASP A 67 2.46 -42.63 13.84
C ASP A 67 1.38 -42.43 14.90
N LEU A 68 0.50 -41.43 14.79
CA LEU A 68 -0.65 -41.24 15.68
C LEU A 68 -1.66 -42.37 15.53
N ILE A 69 -1.93 -42.80 14.31
CA ILE A 69 -2.83 -43.92 14.03
C ILE A 69 -2.23 -45.21 14.60
N VAL A 70 -0.93 -45.47 14.37
CA VAL A 70 -0.21 -46.62 14.91
C VAL A 70 -0.10 -46.55 16.45
N TYR A 71 0.16 -45.37 17.02
CA TYR A 71 0.27 -45.15 18.46
C TYR A 71 -1.09 -45.33 19.13
N ILE A 72 -2.15 -44.68 18.65
CA ILE A 72 -3.54 -44.85 19.15
C ILE A 72 -3.98 -46.31 19.04
N SER A 73 -3.60 -47.02 17.97
CA SER A 73 -3.91 -48.44 17.77
C SER A 73 -3.15 -49.37 18.74
N ASN A 74 -1.92 -49.01 19.14
CA ASN A 74 -1.07 -49.78 20.06
C ASN A 74 -1.25 -49.42 21.54
N LEU A 75 -2.08 -48.42 21.86
CA LEU A 75 -2.25 -47.88 23.22
C LEU A 75 -3.32 -48.59 24.07
N GLN A 76 -3.61 -49.87 23.80
CA GLN A 76 -4.41 -50.70 24.71
C GLN A 76 -3.70 -50.83 26.08
N GLY A 77 -3.95 -49.90 27.00
CA GLY A 77 -3.54 -50.00 28.41
C GLY A 77 -2.74 -48.83 29.04
N ARG A 78 -2.48 -47.70 28.35
CA ARG A 78 -1.84 -46.51 28.99
C ARG A 78 -2.86 -45.46 29.44
N GLU A 79 -2.51 -44.66 30.44
CA GLU A 79 -3.33 -43.55 30.93
C GLU A 79 -3.48 -42.43 29.88
N TRP A 80 -4.71 -41.96 29.67
CA TRP A 80 -5.07 -40.95 28.66
C TRP A 80 -4.25 -39.64 28.78
N GLY A 81 -3.84 -39.26 29.99
CA GLY A 81 -3.09 -38.02 30.23
C GLY A 81 -1.72 -37.99 29.54
N ASP A 82 -1.02 -39.14 29.49
CA ASP A 82 0.30 -39.24 28.87
C ASP A 82 0.20 -39.24 27.34
N ILE A 83 -0.82 -39.91 26.80
CA ILE A 83 -1.15 -39.92 25.38
C ILE A 83 -1.42 -38.48 24.91
N TYR A 84 -2.24 -37.74 25.65
CA TYR A 84 -2.58 -36.36 25.33
C TYR A 84 -1.35 -35.44 25.36
N ASN A 85 -0.51 -35.53 26.39
CA ASN A 85 0.68 -34.69 26.52
C ASN A 85 1.69 -34.90 25.40
N GLU A 86 1.87 -36.16 24.97
CA GLU A 86 2.82 -36.51 23.92
C GLU A 86 2.33 -36.10 22.53
N VAL A 87 1.03 -36.26 22.27
CA VAL A 87 0.37 -35.78 21.05
C VAL A 87 0.40 -34.25 20.98
N ILE A 88 0.07 -33.54 22.06
CA ILE A 88 0.12 -32.06 22.11
C ILE A 88 1.54 -31.52 21.90
N LYS A 89 2.56 -32.16 22.50
CA LYS A 89 3.96 -31.78 22.28
C LYS A 89 4.36 -31.83 20.80
N ARG A 90 3.88 -32.83 20.07
CA ARG A 90 4.17 -32.99 18.63
C ARG A 90 3.28 -32.13 17.73
N PHE A 91 2.07 -31.77 18.16
CA PHE A 91 1.19 -30.83 17.44
C PHE A 91 1.63 -29.36 17.53
N GLY A 92 2.34 -28.97 18.60
CA GLY A 92 2.83 -27.61 18.81
C GLY A 92 3.65 -27.04 17.62
N PRO A 93 4.69 -27.75 17.15
CA PRO A 93 5.48 -27.35 15.98
C PRO A 93 4.65 -27.18 14.71
N ILE A 94 3.72 -28.11 14.42
CA ILE A 94 2.82 -28.05 13.25
C ILE A 94 1.92 -26.82 13.31
N LYS A 95 1.32 -26.55 14.48
CA LYS A 95 0.52 -25.35 14.71
C LYS A 95 1.32 -24.08 14.45
N ALA A 96 2.55 -23.99 14.96
CA ALA A 96 3.42 -22.83 14.76
C ALA A 96 3.75 -22.60 13.27
N GLN A 97 3.95 -23.67 12.49
CA GLN A 97 4.20 -23.56 11.06
C GLN A 97 2.96 -23.17 10.26
N LEU A 98 1.78 -23.73 10.60
CA LEU A 98 0.52 -23.31 10.01
C LEU A 98 0.22 -21.84 10.31
N GLU A 99 0.48 -21.38 11.52
CA GLU A 99 0.38 -19.96 11.90
C GLU A 99 1.36 -19.10 11.09
N LEU A 100 2.57 -19.59 10.82
CA LEU A 100 3.56 -18.90 9.99
C LEU A 100 3.09 -18.80 8.53
N VAL A 101 2.58 -19.87 7.94
CA VAL A 101 2.00 -19.87 6.58
C VAL A 101 0.80 -18.94 6.50
N LEU A 102 -0.10 -18.98 7.49
CA LEU A 102 -1.29 -18.13 7.56
C LEU A 102 -0.91 -16.65 7.73
N LYS A 103 0.14 -16.36 8.51
CA LYS A 103 0.71 -15.01 8.63
C LYS A 103 1.28 -14.53 7.30
N LYS A 104 2.07 -15.36 6.59
CA LYS A 104 2.61 -15.04 5.26
C LYS A 104 1.50 -14.85 4.21
N ALA A 105 0.39 -15.59 4.31
CA ALA A 105 -0.79 -15.40 3.47
C ALA A 105 -1.48 -14.05 3.75
N ASN A 106 -1.66 -13.69 5.02
CA ASN A 106 -2.26 -12.41 5.42
C ASN A 106 -1.41 -11.19 5.03
N ASP A 107 -0.07 -11.34 4.97
CA ASP A 107 0.82 -10.31 4.48
C ASP A 107 0.46 -9.86 3.04
N PHE A 108 -0.01 -10.77 2.16
CA PHE A 108 -0.44 -10.40 0.81
C PHE A 108 -1.62 -9.44 0.81
N GLY A 109 -2.64 -9.69 1.66
CA GLY A 109 -3.80 -8.82 1.79
C GLY A 109 -3.40 -7.42 2.29
N SER A 110 -2.42 -7.35 3.19
CA SER A 110 -1.90 -6.06 3.68
C SER A 110 -1.15 -5.27 2.59
N VAL A 111 -0.39 -5.97 1.73
CA VAL A 111 0.34 -5.36 0.61
C VAL A 111 -0.64 -4.85 -0.44
N GLU A 112 -1.65 -5.64 -0.80
CA GLU A 112 -2.66 -5.27 -1.77
C GLU A 112 -3.48 -4.05 -1.31
N THR A 113 -3.86 -4.03 -0.04
CA THR A 113 -4.55 -2.88 0.58
C THR A 113 -3.70 -1.60 0.49
N ARG A 114 -2.40 -1.68 0.80
CA ARG A 114 -1.48 -0.54 0.69
C ARG A 114 -1.33 -0.06 -0.75
N ILE A 115 -1.17 -0.97 -1.71
CA ILE A 115 -1.09 -0.62 -3.13
C ILE A 115 -2.36 0.10 -3.59
N ASN A 116 -3.53 -0.41 -3.18
CA ASN A 116 -4.81 0.19 -3.52
C ASN A 116 -4.98 1.58 -2.90
N MET A 117 -4.54 1.81 -1.65
CA MET A 117 -4.54 3.14 -1.05
C MET A 117 -3.69 4.14 -1.83
N ILE A 118 -2.47 3.75 -2.22
CA ILE A 118 -1.58 4.66 -2.97
C ILE A 118 -2.16 4.99 -4.35
N ARG A 119 -2.75 4.00 -5.03
CA ARG A 119 -3.44 4.22 -6.30
C ARG A 119 -4.62 5.19 -6.14
N HIS A 120 -5.42 5.06 -5.08
CA HIS A 120 -6.50 6.00 -4.77
C HIS A 120 -5.97 7.42 -4.54
N TYR A 121 -4.90 7.61 -3.74
CA TYR A 121 -4.30 8.93 -3.54
C TYR A 121 -3.75 9.53 -4.83
N ALA A 122 -3.16 8.72 -5.71
CA ALA A 122 -2.67 9.20 -7.01
C ALA A 122 -3.81 9.64 -7.93
N ILE A 123 -4.95 8.93 -7.94
CA ILE A 123 -6.14 9.31 -8.71
C ILE A 123 -6.77 10.59 -8.12
N ALA A 124 -6.95 10.66 -6.80
CA ALA A 124 -7.47 11.84 -6.12
C ALA A 124 -6.60 13.07 -6.40
N GLY A 125 -5.28 12.91 -6.38
CA GLY A 125 -4.33 13.97 -6.73
C GLY A 125 -4.45 14.46 -8.17
N LYS A 126 -4.71 13.55 -9.13
CA LYS A 126 -4.98 13.93 -10.54
C LYS A 126 -6.27 14.72 -10.69
N ILE A 127 -7.34 14.30 -10.00
CA ILE A 127 -8.63 15.01 -10.02
C ILE A 127 -8.45 16.42 -9.43
N LEU A 128 -7.76 16.53 -8.29
CA LEU A 128 -7.49 17.83 -7.67
C LEU A 128 -6.64 18.75 -8.54
N ALA A 129 -5.65 18.21 -9.27
CA ALA A 129 -4.88 19.00 -10.22
C ALA A 129 -5.77 19.63 -11.31
N ILE A 130 -6.79 18.91 -11.80
CA ILE A 130 -7.76 19.45 -12.77
C ILE A 130 -8.62 20.56 -12.15
N VAL A 131 -9.07 20.36 -10.90
CA VAL A 131 -9.86 21.38 -10.16
C VAL A 131 -9.05 22.67 -9.97
N VAL A 132 -7.79 22.56 -9.56
CA VAL A 132 -6.90 23.72 -9.38
C VAL A 132 -6.70 24.49 -10.69
N ILE A 133 -6.51 23.80 -11.82
CA ILE A 133 -6.40 24.47 -13.12
C ILE A 133 -7.67 25.27 -13.41
N SER A 134 -8.84 24.67 -13.18
CA SER A 134 -10.11 25.35 -13.45
C SER A 134 -10.26 26.61 -12.59
N GLU A 135 -9.88 26.57 -11.31
CA GLU A 135 -9.93 27.75 -10.46
C GLU A 135 -8.94 28.84 -10.88
N ILE A 136 -7.72 28.47 -11.32
CA ILE A 136 -6.75 29.48 -11.73
C ILE A 136 -7.11 30.10 -13.09
N VAL A 137 -7.73 29.35 -14.00
CA VAL A 137 -8.27 29.90 -15.27
C VAL A 137 -9.48 30.81 -15.02
N LEU A 138 -10.30 30.50 -14.01
CA LEU A 138 -11.42 31.33 -13.60
C LEU A 138 -10.99 32.53 -12.72
N GLY A 139 -9.77 32.52 -12.20
CA GLY A 139 -9.20 33.60 -11.39
C GLY A 139 -9.14 34.95 -12.10
N PRO A 140 -8.65 35.06 -13.34
CA PRO A 140 -8.76 36.27 -14.16
C PRO A 140 -10.20 36.79 -14.31
N LEU A 141 -11.17 35.89 -14.54
CA LEU A 141 -12.59 36.26 -14.62
C LEU A 141 -13.16 36.81 -13.30
N SER A 142 -12.47 36.57 -12.17
CA SER A 142 -12.84 37.16 -10.89
C SER A 142 -12.59 38.66 -10.80
N GLU A 143 -11.70 39.21 -11.61
CA GLU A 143 -11.46 40.66 -11.62
C GLU A 143 -12.69 41.44 -12.13
N LEU A 144 -13.57 40.77 -12.89
CA LEU A 144 -14.88 41.29 -13.30
C LEU A 144 -15.90 41.31 -12.14
N MET A 145 -15.64 40.59 -11.04
CA MET A 145 -16.47 40.62 -9.83
C MET A 145 -15.83 41.55 -8.79
N SER A 146 -16.44 42.71 -8.58
CA SER A 146 -15.86 43.85 -7.85
C SER A 146 -15.73 43.68 -6.31
N SER A 147 -15.98 42.50 -5.75
CA SER A 147 -16.02 42.32 -4.29
C SER A 147 -14.70 41.77 -3.74
N LEU A 148 -14.13 42.47 -2.74
CA LEU A 148 -12.96 42.02 -1.98
C LEU A 148 -13.17 40.61 -1.40
N GLN A 149 -14.39 40.29 -1.01
CA GLN A 149 -14.79 38.99 -0.46
C GLN A 149 -14.55 37.85 -1.45
N TYR A 150 -14.87 38.05 -2.73
CA TYR A 150 -14.65 37.04 -3.75
C TYR A 150 -13.15 36.71 -3.90
N LYS A 151 -12.31 37.74 -3.94
CA LYS A 151 -10.85 37.57 -4.04
C LYS A 151 -10.28 36.77 -2.87
N ILE A 152 -10.71 37.08 -1.64
CA ILE A 152 -10.28 36.35 -0.43
C ILE A 152 -10.68 34.87 -0.51
N VAL A 153 -11.90 34.57 -0.93
CA VAL A 153 -12.38 33.18 -1.08
C VAL A 153 -11.58 32.42 -2.13
N LEU A 154 -11.34 33.03 -3.30
CA LEU A 154 -10.58 32.42 -4.39
C LEU A 154 -9.14 32.09 -3.96
N TYR A 155 -8.42 33.05 -3.37
CA TYR A 155 -7.04 32.81 -2.91
C TYR A 155 -6.99 31.82 -1.74
N GLY A 156 -7.98 31.85 -0.84
CA GLY A 156 -8.12 30.88 0.24
C GLY A 156 -8.28 29.45 -0.29
N ASN A 157 -9.12 29.24 -1.30
CA ASN A 157 -9.30 27.96 -1.95
C ASN A 157 -8.00 27.47 -2.61
N ILE A 158 -7.31 28.33 -3.35
CA ILE A 158 -6.04 27.97 -4.02
C ILE A 158 -4.99 27.49 -2.99
N ILE A 159 -4.82 28.21 -1.89
CA ILE A 159 -3.89 27.84 -0.81
C ILE A 159 -4.29 26.48 -0.21
N LEU A 160 -5.57 26.28 0.05
CA LEU A 160 -6.10 25.03 0.59
C LEU A 160 -5.85 23.85 -0.36
N PHE A 161 -6.08 24.03 -1.66
CA PHE A 161 -5.81 23.01 -2.67
C PHE A 161 -4.32 22.65 -2.75
N ILE A 162 -3.43 23.64 -2.74
CA ILE A 162 -1.98 23.42 -2.69
C ILE A 162 -1.62 22.59 -1.45
N GLY A 163 -2.18 22.94 -0.29
CA GLY A 163 -2.00 22.19 0.96
C GLY A 163 -2.43 20.71 0.83
N ILE A 164 -3.62 20.45 0.29
CA ILE A 164 -4.12 19.09 0.08
C ILE A 164 -3.21 18.30 -0.87
N ILE A 165 -2.76 18.91 -1.97
CA ILE A 165 -1.87 18.26 -2.94
C ILE A 165 -0.54 17.87 -2.28
N LEU A 166 0.06 18.76 -1.49
CA LEU A 166 1.30 18.48 -0.76
C LEU A 166 1.13 17.32 0.22
N VAL A 167 0.02 17.29 0.96
CA VAL A 167 -0.31 16.19 1.88
C VAL A 167 -0.45 14.87 1.13
N LEU A 168 -1.14 14.86 -0.02
CA LEU A 168 -1.29 13.64 -0.84
C LEU A 168 0.06 13.13 -1.36
N ILE A 169 0.93 14.02 -1.86
CA ILE A 169 2.28 13.64 -2.29
C ILE A 169 3.08 13.05 -1.13
N ALA A 170 3.03 13.67 0.05
CA ALA A 170 3.70 13.16 1.24
C ALA A 170 3.18 11.77 1.65
N GLN A 171 1.86 11.56 1.62
CA GLN A 171 1.25 10.26 1.92
C GLN A 171 1.65 9.18 0.91
N ILE A 172 1.68 9.50 -0.39
CA ILE A 172 2.16 8.58 -1.44
C ILE A 172 3.63 8.21 -1.19
N ALA A 173 4.49 9.21 -0.96
CA ALA A 173 5.91 9.00 -0.73
C ALA A 173 6.17 8.13 0.51
N ARG A 174 5.48 8.40 1.63
CA ARG A 174 5.57 7.61 2.86
C ARG A 174 5.18 6.16 2.64
N ASN A 175 4.05 5.90 1.98
CA ASN A 175 3.57 4.53 1.75
C ASN A 175 4.46 3.75 0.77
N ILE A 176 5.06 4.42 -0.22
CA ILE A 176 6.07 3.79 -1.10
C ILE A 176 7.32 3.40 -0.31
N ASN A 177 7.79 4.25 0.60
CA ASN A 177 8.96 3.92 1.44
C ASN A 177 8.67 2.71 2.33
N LEU A 178 7.48 2.65 2.96
CA LEU A 178 7.06 1.50 3.77
C LEU A 178 6.95 0.18 2.96
N LEU A 179 6.46 0.27 1.72
CA LEU A 179 6.43 -0.88 0.82
C LEU A 179 7.84 -1.33 0.45
N THR A 180 8.74 -0.38 0.18
CA THR A 180 10.12 -0.70 -0.22
C THR A 180 10.88 -1.33 0.94
N SER A 181 10.75 -0.81 2.17
CA SER A 181 11.41 -1.40 3.34
C SER A 181 10.95 -2.83 3.64
N SER A 182 9.75 -3.23 3.23
CA SER A 182 9.26 -4.61 3.38
C SER A 182 9.95 -5.62 2.44
N ILE A 183 10.66 -5.14 1.42
CA ILE A 183 11.49 -5.95 0.52
C ILE A 183 12.88 -6.20 1.15
N ASP A 184 13.39 -5.21 1.89
CA ASP A 184 14.76 -5.19 2.39
C ASP A 184 14.91 -5.88 3.77
N GLU A 185 13.81 -6.31 4.41
CA GLU A 185 13.91 -7.14 5.62
C GLU A 185 14.48 -8.51 5.26
N PRO A 186 15.68 -8.86 5.77
CA PRO A 186 16.30 -10.14 5.44
C PRO A 186 15.43 -11.29 5.94
N ILE A 187 15.39 -12.36 5.14
CA ILE A 187 14.81 -13.66 5.50
C ILE A 187 15.52 -14.12 6.78
N LYS A 188 14.91 -13.88 7.94
CA LYS A 188 15.37 -14.47 9.20
C LYS A 188 15.00 -15.96 9.13
N LYS A 189 16.02 -16.76 8.84
CA LYS A 189 16.03 -18.21 9.06
C LYS A 189 15.88 -18.51 10.55
#